data_AF-A0A2V6ZI29-F1
#
_entry.id   AF-A0A2V6ZI29-F1
#
_cell.length_a   1.000
_cell.length_b   1.000
_cell.length_c   1.000
_cell.angle_alpha   90.00
_cell.angle_beta   90.00
_cell.angle_gamma   90.00
#
_symmetry.space_group_name_H-M   'P 1'
#
loop_
_entity.id
_entity.type
_entity.pdbx_description
1 polymer ?
#
loop_
_entity_poly.entity_id
_entity_poly.type
_entity_poly.pdbx_seq_one_letter_code
_entity_poly.pdbx_strand_id
1 'polypeptide(L)'
;MSGTPTFGRYAEIPIDQMTPEQRDGYRFLVDGPRGRLPGPYKVWVHNPKLMHAAAPLGQHFTPGQSSLTEREREIAVIVITSKWHSAYPAAAHEKRGKEVGLPVPAVEAMIAGLPASFADPREQVVYEVATALAGGQLVSQGLYDRAVKALGHAGRKPRPGPLIEPTPWLTAPRLAGPEVAIGVGEQALEG
;
A
#
# COMPACT_ATOMS: atom_id res chain seq x y z
N MET A 1 -27.91 -14.53 18.49
CA MET A 1 -26.77 -13.98 17.73
C MET A 1 -25.74 -15.10 17.65
N SER A 2 -25.28 -15.48 16.45
CA SER A 2 -24.28 -16.54 16.30
C SER A 2 -22.99 -16.16 17.04
N GLY A 3 -22.46 -17.06 17.87
CA GLY A 3 -21.26 -16.82 18.70
C GLY A 3 -19.94 -16.74 17.93
N THR A 4 -19.96 -16.73 16.61
CA THR A 4 -18.77 -16.66 15.75
C THR A 4 -18.30 -15.21 15.62
N PRO A 5 -17.04 -14.89 15.97
CA PRO A 5 -16.46 -13.57 15.73
C PRO A 5 -16.55 -13.16 14.26
N THR A 6 -16.78 -11.87 14.01
CA THR A 6 -16.91 -11.34 12.65
C THR A 6 -15.96 -10.18 12.40
N PHE A 7 -15.40 -10.12 11.18
CA PHE A 7 -14.77 -8.92 10.63
C PHE A 7 -15.72 -8.27 9.62
N GLY A 8 -16.50 -7.29 10.08
CA GLY A 8 -17.62 -6.77 9.30
C GLY A 8 -18.69 -7.85 9.09
N ARG A 9 -19.05 -8.13 7.83
CA ARG A 9 -20.02 -9.20 7.49
C ARG A 9 -19.40 -10.59 7.40
N TYR A 10 -18.08 -10.68 7.48
CA TYR A 10 -17.36 -11.92 7.33
C TYR A 10 -17.30 -12.68 8.65
N ALA A 11 -17.77 -13.92 8.66
CA ALA A 11 -17.62 -14.84 9.80
C ALA A 11 -16.22 -15.44 9.78
N GLU A 12 -15.47 -15.21 10.85
CA GLU A 12 -14.12 -15.76 10.98
C GLU A 12 -14.19 -17.28 11.21
N ILE A 13 -13.31 -18.05 10.57
CA ILE A 13 -13.14 -19.47 10.87
C ILE A 13 -12.30 -19.61 12.13
N PRO A 14 -12.79 -20.28 13.19
CA PRO A 14 -11.98 -20.64 14.35
C PRO A 14 -10.73 -21.43 13.95
N ILE A 15 -9.58 -21.18 14.59
CA ILE A 15 -8.27 -21.76 14.20
C ILE A 15 -8.29 -23.31 14.22
N ASP A 16 -9.07 -23.89 15.14
CA ASP A 16 -9.30 -25.33 15.26
C ASP A 16 -10.14 -25.90 14.10
N GLN A 17 -10.90 -25.06 13.40
CA GLN A 17 -11.72 -25.42 12.23
C GLN A 17 -11.05 -25.10 10.89
N MET A 18 -9.87 -24.49 10.89
CA MET A 18 -9.09 -24.22 9.67
C MET A 18 -8.56 -25.52 9.05
N THR A 19 -8.52 -25.58 7.71
CA THR A 19 -7.75 -26.62 7.01
C THR A 19 -6.25 -26.48 7.31
N PRO A 20 -5.43 -27.52 7.07
CA PRO A 20 -3.97 -27.42 7.24
C PRO A 20 -3.37 -26.21 6.51
N GLU A 21 -3.75 -25.96 5.26
CA GLU A 21 -3.22 -24.87 4.44
C GLU A 21 -3.62 -23.48 4.98
N GLN A 22 -4.85 -23.35 5.48
CA GLN A 22 -5.32 -22.13 6.14
C GLN A 22 -4.57 -21.88 7.44
N ARG A 23 -4.34 -22.93 8.25
CA ARG A 23 -3.58 -22.84 9.49
C ARG A 23 -2.12 -22.48 9.21
N ASP A 24 -1.53 -23.00 8.15
CA ASP A 24 -0.17 -22.66 7.73
C ASP A 24 -0.08 -21.19 7.31
N GLY A 25 -1.07 -20.72 6.55
CA GLY A 25 -1.16 -19.32 6.17
C GLY A 25 -1.37 -18.37 7.37
N TYR A 26 -2.16 -18.78 8.35
CA TYR A 26 -2.33 -18.08 9.61
C TYR A 26 -0.98 -17.95 10.35
N ARG A 27 -0.25 -19.07 10.53
CA ARG A 27 1.06 -19.10 11.21
C ARG A 27 2.08 -18.22 10.50
N PHE A 28 2.15 -18.30 9.17
CA PHE A 28 3.05 -17.46 8.37
C PHE A 28 2.95 -15.95 8.68
N LEU A 29 1.74 -15.46 8.95
CA LEU A 29 1.51 -14.04 9.25
C LEU A 29 1.75 -13.69 10.71
N VAL A 30 1.32 -14.56 11.64
CA VAL A 30 1.49 -14.35 13.08
C VAL A 30 2.95 -14.46 13.49
N ASP A 31 3.68 -15.44 12.95
CA ASP A 31 5.11 -15.65 13.22
C ASP A 31 6.00 -14.65 12.45
N GLY A 32 5.40 -13.92 11.50
CA GLY A 32 6.08 -12.88 10.72
C GLY A 32 6.32 -11.59 11.51
N PRO A 33 7.01 -10.60 10.90
CA PRO A 33 7.46 -9.36 11.57
C PRO A 33 6.33 -8.47 12.13
N ARG A 34 5.06 -8.75 11.79
CA ARG A 34 3.90 -8.03 12.31
C ARG A 34 3.35 -8.61 13.61
N GLY A 35 3.68 -9.86 13.93
CA GLY A 35 3.28 -10.53 15.18
C GLY A 35 1.77 -10.75 15.36
N ARG A 36 0.95 -10.48 14.34
CA ARG A 36 -0.52 -10.52 14.43
C ARG A 36 -1.17 -10.65 13.07
N LEU A 37 -2.48 -10.97 13.07
CA LEU A 37 -3.34 -11.06 11.89
C LEU A 37 -4.32 -9.87 11.81
N PRO A 38 -3.95 -8.72 11.20
CA PRO A 38 -4.82 -7.55 11.14
C PRO A 38 -5.96 -7.73 10.12
N GLY A 39 -7.09 -7.06 10.37
CA GLY A 39 -8.37 -7.12 9.64
C GLY A 39 -8.42 -7.91 8.32
N PRO A 40 -7.95 -7.34 7.20
CA PRO A 40 -8.09 -7.97 5.88
C PRO A 40 -7.39 -9.33 5.76
N TYR A 41 -6.34 -9.59 6.54
CA TYR A 41 -5.66 -10.88 6.54
C TYR A 41 -6.52 -12.00 7.11
N LYS A 42 -7.47 -11.69 8.00
CA LYS A 42 -8.47 -12.66 8.48
C LYS A 42 -9.34 -13.19 7.34
N VAL A 43 -9.56 -12.39 6.31
CA VAL A 43 -10.25 -12.78 5.07
C VAL A 43 -9.32 -13.55 4.14
N TRP A 44 -8.07 -13.10 3.98
CA TRP A 44 -7.12 -13.72 3.06
C TRP A 44 -6.65 -15.11 3.48
N VAL A 45 -6.69 -15.46 4.76
CA VAL A 45 -6.36 -16.82 5.22
C VAL A 45 -7.26 -17.88 4.56
N HIS A 46 -8.47 -17.53 4.11
CA HIS A 46 -9.33 -18.45 3.34
C HIS A 46 -8.79 -18.77 1.94
N ASN A 47 -7.91 -17.92 1.42
CA ASN A 47 -7.18 -18.16 0.18
C ASN A 47 -5.67 -18.12 0.46
N PRO A 48 -5.09 -19.22 0.97
CA PRO A 48 -3.67 -19.28 1.34
C PRO A 48 -2.74 -18.88 0.19
N LYS A 49 -3.09 -19.23 -1.05
CA LYS A 49 -2.30 -18.85 -2.24
C LYS A 49 -2.23 -17.33 -2.42
N LEU A 50 -3.37 -16.64 -2.33
CA LEU A 50 -3.42 -15.18 -2.37
C LEU A 50 -2.64 -14.56 -1.21
N MET A 51 -2.80 -15.12 -0.01
CA MET A 51 -2.09 -14.64 1.18
C MET A 51 -0.57 -14.72 0.99
N HIS A 52 -0.05 -15.86 0.54
CA HIS A 52 1.39 -16.03 0.29
C HIS A 52 1.91 -15.09 -0.81
N ALA A 53 1.09 -14.75 -1.81
CA ALA A 53 1.45 -13.78 -2.83
C ALA A 53 1.45 -12.32 -2.32
N ALA A 54 0.48 -11.94 -1.47
CA ALA A 54 0.29 -10.56 -1.04
C ALA A 54 1.09 -10.17 0.21
N ALA A 55 1.42 -11.13 1.08
CA ALA A 55 2.11 -10.84 2.34
C ALA A 55 3.51 -10.24 2.16
N PRO A 56 4.37 -10.68 1.21
CA PRO A 56 5.67 -10.05 0.96
C PRO A 56 5.57 -8.57 0.58
N LEU A 57 4.56 -8.21 -0.23
CA LEU A 57 4.28 -6.82 -0.56
C LEU A 57 3.99 -5.99 0.69
N GLY A 58 3.17 -6.53 1.59
CA GLY A 58 2.89 -5.88 2.87
C GLY A 58 4.13 -5.75 3.77
N GLN A 59 5.03 -6.74 3.75
CA GLN A 59 6.26 -6.73 4.54
C GLN A 59 7.25 -5.65 4.07
N HIS A 60 7.29 -5.35 2.77
CA HIS A 60 8.13 -4.29 2.20
C HIS A 60 7.90 -2.90 2.82
N PHE A 61 6.68 -2.63 3.30
CA PHE A 61 6.35 -1.34 3.93
C PHE A 61 6.57 -1.31 5.46
N THR A 62 7.14 -2.38 6.02
CA THR A 62 7.58 -2.42 7.43
C THR A 62 8.76 -1.46 7.64
N PRO A 63 8.92 -0.86 8.84
CA PRO A 63 10.02 0.08 9.09
C PRO A 63 11.39 -0.45 8.65
N GLY A 64 12.16 0.39 7.95
CA GLY A 64 13.51 0.07 7.48
C GLY A 64 13.62 -0.55 6.09
N GLN A 65 12.50 -1.00 5.49
CA GLN A 65 12.50 -1.65 4.16
C GLN A 65 12.07 -0.72 3.01
N SER A 66 11.40 0.39 3.35
CA SER A 66 10.93 1.40 2.41
C SER A 66 11.82 2.64 2.44
N SER A 67 11.90 3.30 1.29
CA SER A 67 12.66 4.52 1.09
C SER A 67 11.94 5.79 1.60
N LEU A 68 10.62 5.70 1.75
CA LEU A 68 9.80 6.67 2.48
C LEU A 68 9.94 6.48 3.99
N THR A 69 9.85 7.57 4.74
CA THR A 69 9.70 7.51 6.20
C THR A 69 8.32 6.94 6.57
N GLU A 70 8.14 6.56 7.83
CA GLU A 70 6.85 6.07 8.27
C GLU A 70 5.76 7.14 8.22
N ARG A 71 6.09 8.38 8.59
CA ARG A 71 5.21 9.55 8.49
C ARG A 71 4.77 9.78 7.04
N GLU A 72 5.71 9.75 6.10
CA GLU A 72 5.42 9.88 4.66
C GLU A 72 4.47 8.76 4.17
N ARG A 73 4.68 7.51 4.59
CA ARG A 73 3.77 6.40 4.24
C ARG A 73 2.37 6.61 4.82
N GLU A 74 2.26 7.02 6.09
CA GLU A 74 0.97 7.26 6.73
C GLU A 74 0.19 8.39 6.05
N ILE A 75 0.84 9.48 5.62
CA ILE A 75 0.20 10.54 4.83
C ILE A 75 -0.48 9.95 3.58
N ALA A 76 0.25 9.16 2.79
CA ALA A 76 -0.29 8.56 1.58
C ALA A 76 -1.45 7.60 1.88
N VAL A 77 -1.33 6.76 2.92
CA VAL A 77 -2.36 5.79 3.28
C VAL A 77 -3.61 6.47 3.83
N ILE A 78 -3.49 7.50 4.66
CA ILE A 78 -4.63 8.26 5.19
C ILE A 78 -5.40 8.91 4.04
N VAL A 79 -4.70 9.58 3.10
CA VAL A 79 -5.35 10.20 1.93
C VAL A 79 -6.14 9.18 1.11
N ILE A 80 -5.54 8.03 0.79
CA ILE A 80 -6.19 7.00 -0.02
C ILE A 80 -7.37 6.38 0.74
N THR A 81 -7.19 5.99 2.00
CA THR A 81 -8.24 5.34 2.78
C THR A 81 -9.42 6.27 3.07
N SER A 82 -9.15 7.57 3.25
CA SER A 82 -10.15 8.64 3.35
C SER A 82 -10.93 8.80 2.05
N LYS A 83 -10.23 8.93 0.90
CA LYS A 83 -10.85 9.11 -0.42
C LYS A 83 -11.85 8.01 -0.77
N TRP A 84 -11.54 6.77 -0.41
CA TRP A 84 -12.36 5.60 -0.71
C TRP A 84 -13.29 5.22 0.46
N HIS A 85 -13.45 6.09 1.46
CA HIS A 85 -14.32 5.87 2.63
C HIS A 85 -14.13 4.51 3.29
N SER A 86 -12.87 4.05 3.34
CA SER A 86 -12.52 2.74 3.85
C SER A 86 -12.41 2.82 5.37
N ALA A 87 -13.54 2.67 6.06
CA ALA A 87 -13.67 2.96 7.49
C ALA A 87 -12.64 2.24 8.39
N TYR A 88 -12.43 0.93 8.16
CA TYR A 88 -11.45 0.16 8.94
C TYR A 88 -10.01 0.69 8.77
N PRO A 89 -9.43 0.71 7.55
CA PRO A 89 -8.07 1.20 7.41
C PRO A 89 -7.95 2.71 7.70
N ALA A 90 -8.96 3.53 7.42
CA ALA A 90 -8.95 4.94 7.79
C ALA A 90 -8.78 5.14 9.30
N ALA A 91 -9.57 4.44 10.13
CA ALA A 91 -9.43 4.53 11.59
C ALA A 91 -8.09 3.97 12.10
N ALA A 92 -7.60 2.88 11.51
CA ALA A 92 -6.32 2.29 11.88
C ALA A 92 -5.14 3.24 11.57
N HIS A 93 -5.18 3.90 10.41
CA HIS A 93 -4.13 4.79 9.94
C HIS A 93 -4.27 6.22 10.49
N GLU A 94 -5.46 6.65 10.89
CA GLU A 94 -5.64 7.86 11.71
C GLU A 94 -4.88 7.72 13.03
N LYS A 95 -5.13 6.60 13.75
CA LYS A 95 -4.43 6.30 14.99
C LYS A 95 -2.91 6.23 14.77
N ARG A 96 -2.47 5.48 13.77
CA ARG A 96 -1.03 5.32 13.49
C ARG A 96 -0.38 6.64 13.09
N GLY A 97 -1.02 7.45 12.25
CA GLY A 97 -0.56 8.77 11.86
C GLY A 97 -0.28 9.68 13.06
N LYS A 98 -1.20 9.68 14.03
CA LYS A 98 -1.04 10.39 15.31
C LYS A 98 0.12 9.81 16.14
N GLU A 99 0.26 8.49 16.24
CA GLU A 99 1.34 7.80 16.97
C GLU A 99 2.74 8.08 16.40
N VAL A 100 2.87 8.20 15.07
CA VAL A 100 4.16 8.52 14.41
C VAL A 100 4.44 10.03 14.38
N GLY A 101 3.62 10.81 15.08
CA GLY A 101 3.79 12.23 15.35
C GLY A 101 3.31 13.17 14.26
N LEU A 102 2.53 12.73 13.26
CA LEU A 102 1.92 13.66 12.31
C LEU A 102 1.07 14.69 13.08
N PRO A 103 1.03 15.97 12.65
CA PRO A 103 0.21 16.96 13.33
C PRO A 103 -1.24 16.51 13.39
N VAL A 104 -1.82 16.46 14.59
CA VAL A 104 -3.22 16.03 14.80
C VAL A 104 -4.20 16.76 13.87
N PRO A 105 -4.13 18.11 13.72
CA PRO A 105 -5.01 18.82 12.80
C PRO A 105 -4.86 18.41 11.34
N ALA A 106 -3.64 18.05 10.90
CA ALA A 106 -3.40 17.60 9.53
C ALA A 106 -3.97 16.20 9.28
N VAL A 107 -3.82 15.29 10.25
CA VAL A 107 -4.42 13.95 10.19
C VAL A 107 -5.94 14.05 10.11
N GLU A 108 -6.56 14.86 10.97
CA GLU A 108 -8.00 15.05 10.99
C GLU A 108 -8.53 15.70 9.72
N ALA A 109 -7.80 16.69 9.18
CA ALA A 109 -8.13 17.27 7.87
C ALA A 109 -8.09 16.22 6.76
N MET A 110 -7.04 15.40 6.67
CA MET A 110 -6.95 14.35 5.65
C MET A 110 -8.06 13.31 5.80
N ILE A 111 -8.41 12.90 7.03
CA ILE A 111 -9.54 11.98 7.30
C ILE A 111 -10.87 12.59 6.87
N ALA A 112 -11.06 13.88 7.09
CA ALA A 112 -12.25 14.61 6.65
C ALA A 112 -12.27 14.92 5.13
N GLY A 113 -11.20 14.57 4.39
CA GLY A 113 -11.05 14.93 2.98
C GLY A 113 -10.83 16.44 2.76
N LEU A 114 -10.42 17.17 3.81
CA LEU A 114 -10.11 18.59 3.78
C LEU A 114 -8.62 18.80 3.46
N PRO A 115 -8.25 19.99 2.95
CA PRO A 115 -6.86 20.32 2.69
C PRO A 115 -5.99 20.24 3.95
N ALA A 116 -4.84 19.59 3.85
CA ALA A 116 -3.78 19.58 4.84
C ALA A 116 -2.49 20.23 4.30
N SER A 117 -1.65 20.71 5.20
CA SER A 117 -0.32 21.22 4.86
C SER A 117 0.73 20.76 5.87
N PHE A 118 1.95 20.57 5.37
CA PHE A 118 3.09 20.09 6.14
C PHE A 118 4.27 21.04 5.97
N ALA A 119 4.96 21.34 7.07
CA ALA A 119 6.15 22.18 7.04
C ALA A 119 7.35 21.46 6.39
N ASP A 120 7.40 20.13 6.50
CA ASP A 120 8.41 19.33 5.82
C ASP A 120 8.06 19.24 4.31
N PRO A 121 8.93 19.72 3.40
CA PRO A 121 8.68 19.68 1.97
C PRO A 121 8.50 18.27 1.40
N ARG A 122 9.12 17.24 2.02
CA ARG A 122 8.95 15.84 1.61
C ARG A 122 7.58 15.32 1.97
N GLU A 123 7.09 15.63 3.17
CA GLU A 123 5.73 15.28 3.59
C GLU A 123 4.68 15.99 2.73
N GLN A 124 4.90 17.28 2.46
CA GLN A 124 4.02 18.07 1.60
C GLN A 124 3.92 17.50 0.19
N VAL A 125 5.04 17.15 -0.45
CA VAL A 125 5.00 16.59 -1.81
C VAL A 125 4.36 15.20 -1.85
N VAL A 126 4.54 14.38 -0.80
CA VAL A 126 3.85 13.08 -0.69
C VAL A 126 2.34 13.28 -0.57
N TYR A 127 1.89 14.21 0.27
CA TYR A 127 0.48 14.56 0.40
C TYR A 127 -0.14 15.00 -0.94
N GLU A 128 0.54 15.88 -1.67
CA GLU A 128 0.04 16.39 -2.95
C GLU A 128 -0.01 15.31 -4.04
N VAL A 129 1.02 14.46 -4.15
CA VAL A 129 1.02 13.32 -5.08
C VAL A 129 -0.09 12.34 -4.73
N ALA A 130 -0.23 11.98 -3.45
CA ALA A 130 -1.28 11.07 -2.98
C ALA A 130 -2.67 11.64 -3.29
N THR A 131 -2.88 12.94 -3.06
CA THR A 131 -4.16 13.61 -3.33
C THR A 131 -4.49 13.64 -4.83
N ALA A 132 -3.50 13.96 -5.68
CA ALA A 132 -3.70 13.94 -7.14
C ALA A 132 -4.08 12.55 -7.66
N LEU A 133 -3.35 11.51 -7.23
CA LEU A 133 -3.62 10.13 -7.60
C LEU A 133 -4.97 9.64 -7.05
N ALA A 134 -5.29 9.96 -5.79
CA ALA A 134 -6.57 9.65 -5.17
C ALA A 134 -7.74 10.33 -5.91
N GLY A 135 -7.51 11.53 -6.45
CA GLY A 135 -8.45 12.27 -7.28
C GLY A 135 -8.64 11.73 -8.71
N GLY A 136 -7.87 10.71 -9.11
CA GLY A 136 -7.88 10.18 -10.49
C GLY A 136 -7.22 11.13 -11.50
N GLN A 137 -6.39 12.05 -11.04
CA GLN A 137 -5.71 13.02 -11.90
C GLN A 137 -4.32 12.53 -12.31
N LEU A 138 -3.86 12.99 -13.47
CA LEU A 138 -2.45 12.84 -13.84
C LEU A 138 -1.58 13.71 -12.94
N VAL A 139 -0.48 13.16 -12.45
CA VAL A 139 0.55 13.94 -11.76
C VAL A 139 1.21 14.86 -12.78
N SER A 140 1.09 16.17 -12.58
CA SER A 140 1.72 17.14 -13.48
C SER A 140 3.24 17.00 -13.47
N GLN A 141 3.89 17.36 -14.58
CA GLN A 141 5.36 17.29 -14.68
C GLN A 141 6.04 18.06 -13.55
N GLY A 142 5.56 19.26 -13.21
CA GLY A 142 6.11 20.04 -12.11
C GLY A 142 5.96 19.38 -10.73
N LEU A 143 4.83 18.71 -10.47
CA LEU A 143 4.65 17.96 -9.23
C LEU A 143 5.58 16.74 -9.19
N TYR A 144 5.70 16.03 -10.31
CA TYR A 144 6.63 14.91 -10.47
C TYR A 144 8.08 15.33 -10.24
N ASP A 145 8.54 16.41 -10.86
CA ASP A 145 9.93 16.88 -10.74
C ASP A 145 10.27 17.27 -9.29
N ARG A 146 9.34 17.93 -8.58
CA ARG A 146 9.51 18.21 -7.15
C ARG A 146 9.55 16.93 -6.32
N ALA A 147 8.70 15.95 -6.62
CA ALA A 147 8.70 14.66 -5.93
C ALA A 147 10.03 13.93 -6.14
N VAL A 148 10.54 13.87 -7.37
CA VAL A 148 11.85 13.28 -7.68
C VAL A 148 12.98 14.03 -6.96
N LYS A 149 12.94 15.36 -6.94
CA LYS A 149 13.94 16.18 -6.24
C LYS A 149 13.95 15.93 -4.73
N ALA A 150 12.78 15.84 -4.12
CA ALA A 150 12.63 15.72 -2.67
C ALA A 150 12.83 14.27 -2.18
N LEU A 151 12.31 13.30 -2.93
CA LEU A 151 12.23 11.88 -2.54
C LEU A 151 13.30 11.02 -3.22
N GLY A 152 13.85 11.45 -4.36
CA GLY A 152 14.69 10.64 -5.24
C GLY A 152 13.87 9.79 -6.23
N HIS A 153 14.51 9.36 -7.32
CA HIS A 153 13.84 8.72 -8.46
C HIS A 153 13.12 7.38 -8.15
N ALA A 154 13.50 6.72 -7.05
CA ALA A 154 12.86 5.50 -6.51
C ALA A 154 12.41 5.70 -5.05
N GLY A 155 12.20 6.94 -4.62
CA GLY A 155 12.06 7.29 -3.20
C GLY A 155 13.35 7.16 -2.38
N ARG A 156 14.47 6.74 -2.99
CA ARG A 156 15.80 6.66 -2.34
C ARG A 156 16.24 8.06 -1.89
N LYS A 157 16.67 8.19 -0.63
CA LYS A 157 17.38 9.40 -0.14
C LYS A 157 18.40 9.88 -1.17
N PRO A 158 18.43 11.18 -1.51
CA PRO A 158 19.50 11.74 -2.33
C PRO A 158 20.84 11.42 -1.66
N ARG A 159 21.75 10.74 -2.38
CA ARG A 159 23.14 10.62 -1.95
C ARG A 159 23.90 11.88 -2.37
N PRO A 160 24.81 12.43 -1.55
CA PRO A 160 25.76 13.41 -2.04
C PRO A 160 26.71 12.72 -3.03
N GLY A 161 26.70 13.17 -4.28
CA GLY A 161 27.51 12.64 -5.38
C GLY A 161 26.91 12.99 -6.74
N PRO A 162 27.70 12.96 -7.84
CA PRO A 162 27.16 13.23 -9.17
C PRO A 162 26.02 12.27 -9.48
N LEU A 163 24.98 12.81 -10.13
CA LEU A 163 23.83 12.06 -10.61
C LEU A 163 24.33 10.90 -11.47
N ILE A 164 24.36 9.69 -10.91
CA ILE A 164 24.59 8.49 -11.71
C ILE A 164 23.38 8.38 -12.65
N GLU A 165 23.66 8.33 -13.94
CA GLU A 165 22.67 8.33 -15.02
C GLU A 165 21.54 7.31 -14.80
N PRO A 166 20.32 7.62 -15.30
CA PRO A 166 19.16 6.76 -15.11
C PRO A 166 19.40 5.36 -15.68
N THR A 167 19.10 4.36 -14.86
CA THR A 167 19.06 2.95 -15.26
C THR A 167 17.92 2.78 -16.29
N PRO A 168 18.10 2.08 -17.41
CA PRO A 168 17.32 2.27 -18.65
C PRO A 168 15.91 1.63 -18.67
N TRP A 169 15.26 1.41 -17.54
CA TRP A 169 13.91 0.80 -17.53
C TRP A 169 12.77 1.78 -17.90
N LEU A 170 13.07 3.07 -18.15
CA LEU A 170 12.09 4.08 -18.58
C LEU A 170 12.29 4.64 -20.00
N THR A 171 13.18 4.07 -20.81
CA THR A 171 13.17 4.30 -22.27
C THR A 171 12.57 3.11 -23.00
N ALA A 172 11.34 2.76 -22.66
CA ALA A 172 10.50 2.00 -23.59
C ALA A 172 9.92 3.02 -24.59
N PRO A 173 10.12 2.83 -25.92
CA PRO A 173 9.59 3.74 -26.92
C PRO A 173 8.06 3.72 -26.86
N ARG A 174 7.45 4.88 -27.17
CA ARG A 174 6.01 5.04 -27.44
C ARG A 174 5.45 3.79 -28.12
N LEU A 175 4.71 2.96 -27.39
CA LEU A 175 3.88 1.93 -28.01
C LEU A 175 2.62 2.63 -28.53
N ALA A 176 2.62 2.83 -29.84
CA ALA A 176 1.44 3.15 -30.61
C ALA A 176 0.48 1.95 -30.58
N GLY A 177 -0.79 2.20 -30.28
CA GLY A 177 -1.94 1.43 -30.74
C GLY A 177 -2.13 0.00 -30.20
N PRO A 178 -3.39 -0.49 -30.15
CA PRO A 178 -3.72 -1.75 -29.51
C PRO A 178 -3.61 -2.91 -30.51
N GLU A 179 -2.79 -3.90 -30.18
CA GLU A 179 -2.93 -5.31 -30.57
C GLU A 179 -1.69 -6.07 -30.08
N VAL A 180 -1.79 -6.79 -28.96
CA VAL A 180 -1.06 -8.04 -28.82
C VAL A 180 -1.93 -9.04 -28.04
N ALA A 181 -2.27 -10.06 -28.81
CA ALA A 181 -2.94 -11.29 -28.51
C ALA A 181 -2.60 -11.95 -27.17
N ILE A 182 -3.68 -12.47 -26.59
CA ILE A 182 -3.77 -13.55 -25.62
C ILE A 182 -2.98 -14.76 -26.13
N GLY A 183 -1.93 -15.15 -25.43
CA GLY A 183 -1.28 -16.45 -25.60
C GLY A 183 -1.74 -17.41 -24.50
N VAL A 184 -2.83 -18.13 -24.71
CA VAL A 184 -3.14 -19.33 -23.92
C VAL A 184 -2.44 -20.49 -24.61
N GLY A 185 -1.52 -21.13 -23.90
CA GLY A 185 -0.89 -22.36 -24.32
C GLY A 185 -1.92 -23.48 -24.35
N GLU A 186 -2.16 -24.00 -25.53
CA GLU A 186 -2.92 -25.22 -25.79
C GLU A 186 -1.95 -26.40 -25.80
N GLN A 187 -2.02 -27.25 -24.77
CA GLN A 187 -1.65 -28.66 -24.88
C GLN A 187 -2.47 -29.53 -23.91
N ALA A 188 -2.88 -30.66 -24.48
CA ALA A 188 -3.59 -31.82 -23.93
C ALA A 188 -5.10 -31.64 -23.73
N LEU A 189 -5.91 -32.28 -24.61
CA LEU A 189 -6.55 -33.58 -24.33
C LEU A 189 -7.16 -34.19 -25.62
N GLU A 190 -6.84 -35.47 -25.83
CA GLU A 190 -7.65 -36.53 -26.48
C GLU A 190 -7.85 -36.53 -28.01
N GLY A 191 -7.37 -37.61 -28.65
CA GLY A 191 -7.64 -38.01 -30.04
C GLY A 191 -6.51 -38.79 -30.68
#